data_AF-A0A1Q3LHR3-F1
#
_entry.id   AF-A0A1Q3LHR3-F1
#
_cell.length_a   1.000
_cell.length_b   1.000
_cell.length_c   1.000
_cell.angle_alpha   90.00
_cell.angle_beta   90.00
_cell.angle_gamma   90.00
#
_symmetry.space_group_name_H-M   'P 1'
#
loop_
_entity.id
_entity.type
_entity.pdbx_description
1 polymer ?
#
loop_
_entity_poly.entity_id
_entity_poly.type
_entity_poly.pdbx_seq_one_letter_code
_entity_poly.pdbx_strand_id
1 'polypeptide(L)'
;MPATLLPVLAESHRFPLTFANVTNYIAVRSLDAPLIEYLAASPTLAVPPETDVTARITLAARLVSEDELDVAARVTLAGQLVDTVPASRSMGDEADLVTALMNAGLLDDSASTFQALATAHAQEAFVVESQTAPDWIVSSNASATFVALTALSEFPQSCSSEFLRSRGKVSAGWCRW
;
A
#
# COMPACT_ATOMS: atom_id res chain seq x y z
N MET A 1 -17.72 17.08 22.11
CA MET A 1 -17.33 18.34 21.45
C MET A 1 -18.26 18.57 20.27
N PRO A 2 -18.71 19.81 19.98
CA PRO A 2 -19.56 20.08 18.82
C PRO A 2 -18.88 19.68 17.50
N ALA A 3 -19.60 19.01 16.60
CA ALA A 3 -19.07 18.55 15.31
C ALA A 3 -18.56 19.69 14.42
N THR A 4 -19.09 20.91 14.61
CA THR A 4 -18.71 22.11 13.88
C THR A 4 -17.34 22.67 14.28
N LEU A 5 -16.83 22.33 15.47
CA LEU A 5 -15.53 22.82 15.95
C LEU A 5 -14.36 21.90 15.59
N LEU A 6 -14.63 20.66 15.18
CA LEU A 6 -13.60 19.67 14.85
C LEU A 6 -12.64 20.17 13.74
N PRO A 7 -13.11 20.68 12.59
CA PRO A 7 -12.21 21.16 11.52
C PRO A 7 -11.32 22.30 11.98
N VAL A 8 -11.91 23.28 12.66
CA VAL A 8 -11.17 24.44 13.18
C VAL A 8 -10.05 23.99 14.11
N LEU A 9 -10.28 22.96 14.92
CA LEU A 9 -9.25 22.41 15.79
C LEU A 9 -8.23 21.55 15.04
N ALA A 10 -8.61 20.86 13.97
CA ALA A 10 -7.68 20.14 13.11
C ALA A 10 -6.78 21.13 12.34
N GLU A 11 -7.36 22.11 11.65
CA GLU A 11 -6.66 23.18 10.92
C GLU A 11 -5.68 23.96 11.82
N SER A 12 -6.06 24.19 13.08
CA SER A 12 -5.21 24.90 14.04
C SER A 12 -4.29 23.98 14.86
N HIS A 13 -4.31 22.68 14.61
CA HIS A 13 -3.53 21.65 15.31
C HIS A 13 -3.74 21.69 16.85
N ARG A 14 -4.98 21.96 17.28
CA ARG A 14 -5.35 22.25 18.68
C ARG A 14 -5.87 21.05 19.47
N PHE A 15 -5.76 19.85 18.93
CA PHE A 15 -5.94 18.62 19.71
C PHE A 15 -4.78 17.66 19.44
N PRO A 16 -4.35 16.85 20.44
CA PRO A 16 -3.27 15.89 20.23
C PRO A 16 -3.74 14.76 19.30
N LEU A 17 -2.86 14.35 18.37
CA LEU A 17 -3.09 13.18 17.50
C LEU A 17 -2.95 11.89 18.32
N THR A 18 -4.01 11.57 19.06
CA THR A 18 -4.17 10.27 19.74
C THR A 18 -5.12 9.39 18.95
N PHE A 19 -5.01 8.07 19.12
CA PHE A 19 -5.94 7.11 18.52
C PHE A 19 -7.41 7.50 18.77
N ALA A 20 -7.75 7.85 20.02
CA ALA A 20 -9.11 8.24 20.40
C ALA A 20 -9.59 9.53 19.70
N ASN A 21 -8.72 10.54 19.60
CA ASN A 21 -9.10 11.81 18.96
C ASN A 21 -9.30 11.65 17.46
N VAL A 22 -8.40 10.92 16.79
CA VAL A 22 -8.47 10.67 15.35
C VAL A 22 -9.68 9.81 15.00
N THR A 23 -9.90 8.70 15.71
CA THR A 23 -11.08 7.85 15.47
C THR A 23 -12.40 8.58 15.74
N ASN A 24 -12.46 9.38 16.82
CA ASN A 24 -13.65 10.19 17.11
C ASN A 24 -13.87 11.28 16.06
N TYR A 25 -12.82 11.94 15.58
CA TYR A 25 -12.93 12.90 14.48
C TYR A 25 -13.52 12.22 13.23
N ILE A 26 -12.93 11.10 12.82
CA ILE A 26 -13.32 10.34 11.64
C ILE A 26 -14.76 9.82 11.76
N ALA A 27 -15.19 9.39 12.96
CA ALA A 27 -16.55 8.92 13.20
C ALA A 27 -17.59 10.03 13.05
N VAL A 28 -17.23 11.28 13.36
CA VAL A 28 -18.14 12.43 13.29
C VAL A 28 -18.16 13.09 11.91
N ARG A 29 -17.01 13.10 11.21
CA ARG A 29 -16.86 13.87 9.96
C ARG A 29 -16.47 13.01 8.76
N SER A 30 -15.41 12.23 8.92
CA SER A 30 -14.65 11.44 7.96
C SER A 30 -13.16 11.76 8.10
N LEU A 31 -12.35 11.10 7.30
CA LEU A 31 -10.99 11.57 6.99
C LEU A 31 -11.20 12.67 5.93
N ASP A 32 -11.12 13.93 6.33
CA ASP A 32 -11.32 15.11 5.47
C ASP A 32 -10.04 15.95 5.41
N ALA A 33 -9.96 16.88 4.45
CA ALA A 33 -8.76 17.69 4.19
C ALA A 33 -8.14 18.30 5.48
N PRO A 34 -8.88 18.91 6.42
CA PRO A 34 -8.31 19.39 7.68
C PRO A 34 -7.56 18.33 8.50
N LEU A 35 -8.11 17.12 8.61
CA LEU A 35 -7.46 16.04 9.34
C LEU A 35 -6.29 15.44 8.54
N ILE A 36 -6.43 15.34 7.21
CA ILE A 36 -5.39 14.86 6.30
C ILE A 36 -4.17 15.78 6.37
N GLU A 37 -4.36 17.09 6.26
CA GLU A 37 -3.29 18.08 6.39
C GLU A 37 -2.61 18.01 7.76
N TYR A 38 -3.38 17.83 8.84
CA TYR A 38 -2.80 17.72 10.17
C TYR A 38 -1.99 16.42 10.35
N LEU A 39 -2.50 15.29 9.86
CA LEU A 39 -1.79 14.01 9.87
C LEU A 39 -0.53 14.02 9.01
N ALA A 40 -0.55 14.69 7.86
CA ALA A 40 0.60 14.86 6.98
C ALA A 40 1.67 15.75 7.63
N ALA A 41 1.26 16.85 8.28
CA ALA A 41 2.18 17.75 8.96
C ALA A 41 2.85 17.13 10.20
N SER A 42 2.20 16.15 10.84
CA SER A 42 2.70 15.47 12.03
C SER A 42 2.29 13.99 12.01
N PRO A 43 3.00 13.11 11.27
CA PRO A 43 2.63 11.71 11.08
C PRO A 43 2.99 10.85 12.31
N THR A 44 2.60 11.31 13.50
CA THR A 44 2.81 10.62 14.77
C THR A 44 1.49 10.54 15.50
N LEU A 45 1.08 9.30 15.80
CA LEU A 45 -0.16 8.97 16.45
C LEU A 45 0.14 8.30 17.79
N ALA A 46 -0.31 8.90 18.89
CA ALA A 46 -0.23 8.27 20.19
C ALA A 46 -1.28 7.16 20.29
N VAL A 47 -0.82 5.90 20.33
CA VAL A 47 -1.68 4.71 20.42
C VAL A 47 -1.44 4.01 21.76
N PRO A 48 -2.43 4.00 22.67
CA PRO A 48 -2.31 3.25 23.91
C PRO A 48 -2.16 1.73 23.66
N PRO A 49 -1.30 1.01 24.40
CA PRO A 49 -1.04 -0.41 24.16
C PRO A 49 -2.29 -1.29 24.32
N GLU A 50 -3.21 -0.90 25.19
CA GLU A 50 -4.50 -1.55 25.45
C GLU A 50 -5.57 -1.31 24.38
N THR A 51 -5.27 -0.49 23.37
CA THR A 51 -6.20 -0.25 22.26
C THR A 51 -6.50 -1.55 21.52
N ASP A 52 -7.79 -1.82 21.31
CA ASP A 52 -8.27 -3.01 20.61
C ASP A 52 -7.59 -3.19 19.24
N VAL A 53 -7.12 -4.42 18.99
CA VAL A 53 -6.38 -4.77 17.77
C VAL A 53 -7.22 -4.56 16.52
N THR A 54 -8.51 -4.91 16.57
CA THR A 54 -9.42 -4.75 15.43
C THR A 54 -9.61 -3.27 15.10
N ALA A 55 -9.75 -2.43 16.12
CA ALA A 55 -9.85 -0.98 15.95
C ALA A 55 -8.57 -0.37 15.36
N ARG A 56 -7.38 -0.86 15.78
CA ARG A 56 -6.11 -0.45 15.18
C ARG A 56 -5.98 -0.85 13.72
N ILE A 57 -6.30 -2.10 13.37
CA ILE A 57 -6.33 -2.60 11.99
C ILE A 57 -7.28 -1.75 11.14
N THR A 58 -8.47 -1.46 11.66
CA THR A 58 -9.48 -0.66 10.94
C THR A 58 -8.96 0.74 10.62
N LEU A 59 -8.32 1.40 11.58
CA LEU A 59 -7.75 2.73 11.35
C LEU A 59 -6.55 2.67 10.39
N ALA A 60 -5.66 1.69 10.54
CA ALA A 60 -4.49 1.52 9.68
C ALA A 60 -4.90 1.32 8.22
N ALA A 61 -5.83 0.41 7.95
CA ALA A 61 -6.34 0.17 6.59
C ALA A 61 -6.98 1.42 5.97
N ARG A 62 -7.67 2.23 6.79
CA ARG A 62 -8.28 3.48 6.35
C ARG A 62 -7.24 4.54 5.99
N LEU A 63 -6.20 4.71 6.82
CA LEU A 63 -5.12 5.66 6.56
C LEU A 63 -4.28 5.26 5.35
N VAL A 64 -4.00 3.96 5.18
CA VAL A 64 -3.24 3.45 4.01
C VAL A 64 -3.99 3.68 2.69
N SER A 65 -5.33 3.65 2.72
CA SER A 65 -6.17 3.83 1.53
C SER A 65 -6.49 5.30 1.21
N GLU A 66 -5.97 6.26 1.96
CA GLU A 66 -6.25 7.69 1.79
C GLU A 66 -5.29 8.31 0.78
N ASP A 67 -5.73 8.54 -0.46
CA ASP A 67 -4.87 8.95 -1.57
C ASP A 67 -4.29 10.37 -1.42
N GLU A 68 -4.97 11.23 -0.67
CA GLU A 68 -4.52 12.59 -0.38
C GLU A 68 -3.36 12.65 0.65
N LEU A 69 -3.15 11.59 1.44
CA LEU A 69 -1.94 11.46 2.28
C LEU A 69 -0.76 10.99 1.42
N ASP A 70 0.45 11.50 1.67
CA ASP A 70 1.62 10.94 1.00
C ASP A 70 1.92 9.50 1.46
N VAL A 71 2.56 8.71 0.59
CA VAL A 71 2.87 7.30 0.87
C VAL A 71 3.69 7.15 2.16
N ALA A 72 4.62 8.07 2.43
CA ALA A 72 5.48 8.02 3.61
C ALA A 72 4.70 8.19 4.92
N ALA A 73 3.76 9.13 4.99
CA ALA A 73 2.88 9.37 6.13
C ALA A 73 1.93 8.19 6.31
N ARG A 74 1.35 7.65 5.23
CA ARG A 74 0.50 6.44 5.30
C ARG A 74 1.22 5.27 5.94
N VAL A 75 2.43 4.96 5.48
CA VAL A 75 3.28 3.88 6.02
C VAL A 75 3.66 4.16 7.48
N THR A 76 4.08 5.39 7.78
CA THR A 76 4.50 5.78 9.13
C THR A 76 3.35 5.69 10.14
N LEU A 77 2.16 6.15 9.77
CA LEU A 77 0.98 6.09 10.62
C LEU A 77 0.46 4.65 10.78
N ALA A 78 0.48 3.84 9.72
CA ALA A 78 0.08 2.44 9.77
C ALA A 78 0.99 1.61 10.69
N GLY A 79 2.30 1.80 10.62
CA GLY A 79 3.27 1.09 11.46
C GLY A 79 3.21 1.45 12.95
N GLN A 80 2.56 2.56 13.31
CA GLN A 80 2.27 2.90 14.71
C GLN A 80 1.03 2.19 15.25
N LEU A 81 0.21 1.61 14.38
CA LEU A 81 -1.05 0.96 14.72
C LEU A 81 -0.95 -0.56 14.72
N VAL A 82 -0.23 -1.12 13.75
CA VAL A 82 -0.18 -2.56 13.50
C VAL A 82 1.19 -2.99 12.99
N ASP A 83 1.54 -4.25 13.24
CA ASP A 83 2.73 -4.89 12.67
C ASP A 83 2.49 -5.33 11.22
N THR A 84 1.23 -5.53 10.83
CA THR A 84 0.85 -5.93 9.47
C THR A 84 -0.49 -5.34 9.11
N VAL A 85 -0.58 -4.77 7.91
CA VAL A 85 -1.79 -4.25 7.31
C VAL A 85 -2.37 -5.32 6.38
N PRO A 86 -3.67 -5.62 6.45
CA PRO A 86 -4.28 -6.56 5.51
C PRO A 86 -4.23 -5.99 4.09
N ALA A 87 -3.63 -6.74 3.16
CA ALA A 87 -3.68 -6.36 1.76
C ALA A 87 -5.13 -6.22 1.28
N SER A 88 -5.40 -5.13 0.57
CA SER A 88 -6.70 -4.83 0.01
C SER A 88 -6.57 -4.49 -1.47
N ARG A 89 -7.70 -4.57 -2.17
CA ARG A 89 -7.76 -4.15 -3.58
C ARG A 89 -7.43 -2.66 -3.77
N SER A 90 -7.73 -1.81 -2.79
CA SER A 90 -7.45 -0.36 -2.86
C SER A 90 -5.96 -0.03 -2.83
N MET A 91 -5.13 -0.88 -2.23
CA MET A 91 -3.66 -0.74 -2.29
C MET A 91 -3.09 -1.07 -3.67
N GLY A 92 -3.87 -1.78 -4.50
CA GLY A 92 -3.44 -2.28 -5.79
C GLY A 92 -3.17 -1.19 -6.83
N ASP A 93 -3.64 0.04 -6.63
CA ASP A 93 -3.53 1.09 -7.65
C ASP A 93 -2.21 1.87 -7.55
N GLU A 94 -1.46 1.71 -6.45
CA GLU A 94 -0.20 2.42 -6.19
C GLU A 94 0.96 1.44 -5.98
N ALA A 95 1.76 1.20 -7.02
CA ALA A 95 2.95 0.36 -6.94
C ALA A 95 3.94 0.85 -5.86
N ASP A 96 4.13 2.17 -5.77
CA ASP A 96 5.02 2.79 -4.77
C ASP A 96 4.56 2.52 -3.33
N LEU A 97 3.25 2.48 -3.08
CA LEU A 97 2.69 2.16 -1.78
C LEU A 97 2.98 0.70 -1.40
N VAL A 98 2.81 -0.24 -2.34
CA VAL A 98 3.11 -1.66 -2.10
C VAL A 98 4.59 -1.85 -1.77
N THR A 99 5.49 -1.25 -2.56
CA THR A 99 6.93 -1.27 -2.29
C THR A 99 7.25 -0.69 -0.91
N ALA A 100 6.66 0.44 -0.54
CA ALA A 100 6.92 1.08 0.75
C ALA A 100 6.41 0.24 1.94
N LEU A 101 5.24 -0.39 1.80
CA LEU A 101 4.70 -1.27 2.85
C LEU A 101 5.50 -2.57 3.00
N MET A 102 5.97 -3.17 1.91
CA MET A 102 6.87 -4.34 1.93
C MET A 102 8.19 -4.00 2.65
N ASN A 103 8.81 -2.88 2.26
CA ASN A 103 10.06 -2.42 2.88
C ASN A 103 9.91 -2.07 4.37
N ALA A 104 8.74 -1.61 4.78
CA ALA A 104 8.42 -1.37 6.18
C ALA A 104 8.03 -2.65 6.95
N GLY A 105 7.94 -3.81 6.29
CA GLY A 105 7.47 -5.06 6.89
C GLY A 105 5.98 -5.08 7.25
N LEU A 106 5.20 -4.15 6.69
CA LEU A 106 3.78 -3.97 6.97
C LEU A 106 2.87 -4.81 6.07
N LEU A 107 3.42 -5.46 5.04
CA LEU A 107 2.73 -6.48 4.27
C LEU A 107 3.35 -7.84 4.56
N ASP A 108 2.49 -8.84 4.73
CA ASP A 108 2.93 -10.23 4.87
C ASP A 108 3.46 -10.74 3.54
N ASP A 109 4.68 -11.27 3.53
CA ASP A 109 5.34 -11.78 2.32
C ASP A 109 4.83 -13.19 1.97
N SER A 110 3.58 -13.25 1.50
CA SER A 110 2.89 -14.51 1.19
C SER A 110 2.07 -14.46 -0.10
N ALA A 111 1.83 -15.65 -0.67
CA ALA A 111 1.00 -15.82 -1.86
C ALA A 111 -0.43 -15.26 -1.66
N SER A 112 -0.97 -15.31 -0.45
CA SER A 112 -2.28 -14.73 -0.13
C SER A 112 -2.29 -13.21 -0.25
N THR A 113 -1.25 -12.53 0.23
CA THR A 113 -1.09 -11.07 0.11
C THR A 113 -0.98 -10.67 -1.35
N PHE A 114 -0.14 -11.36 -2.12
CA PHE A 114 -0.01 -11.16 -3.56
C PHE A 114 -1.34 -11.30 -4.30
N GLN A 115 -2.12 -12.34 -4.01
CA GLN A 115 -3.42 -12.59 -4.65
C GLN A 115 -4.49 -11.55 -4.29
N ALA A 116 -4.35 -10.88 -3.14
CA ALA A 116 -5.27 -9.84 -2.70
C ALA A 116 -5.07 -8.50 -3.44
N LEU A 117 -3.90 -8.28 -4.05
CA LEU A 117 -3.58 -7.08 -4.83
C LEU A 117 -4.37 -7.06 -6.15
N ALA A 118 -4.96 -5.91 -6.47
CA ALA A 118 -5.95 -5.79 -7.55
C ALA A 118 -5.34 -5.67 -8.95
N THR A 119 -4.13 -5.13 -9.08
CA THR A 119 -3.54 -4.78 -10.38
C THR A 119 -2.25 -5.54 -10.63
N ALA A 120 -1.92 -5.69 -11.91
CA ALA A 120 -0.62 -6.23 -12.31
C ALA A 120 0.51 -5.39 -11.72
N HIS A 121 0.46 -4.06 -11.80
CA HIS A 121 1.52 -3.17 -11.29
C HIS A 121 1.81 -3.34 -9.80
N ALA A 122 0.79 -3.45 -8.96
CA ALA A 122 0.98 -3.75 -7.54
C ALA A 122 1.56 -5.15 -7.31
N GLN A 123 1.11 -6.13 -8.09
CA GLN A 123 1.66 -7.48 -8.05
C GLN A 123 3.15 -7.51 -8.48
N GLU A 124 3.57 -6.73 -9.47
CA GLU A 124 4.99 -6.63 -9.86
C GLU A 124 5.82 -6.01 -8.74
N ALA A 125 5.36 -4.89 -8.17
CA ALA A 125 6.03 -4.23 -7.04
C ALA A 125 6.19 -5.18 -5.85
N PHE A 126 5.15 -5.95 -5.52
CA PHE A 126 5.21 -6.96 -4.46
C PHE A 126 6.25 -8.04 -4.74
N VAL A 127 6.27 -8.60 -5.96
CA VAL A 127 7.20 -9.68 -6.33
C VAL A 127 8.65 -9.21 -6.33
N VAL A 128 8.92 -7.96 -6.73
CA VAL A 128 10.27 -7.40 -6.73
C VAL A 128 10.86 -7.36 -5.32
N GLU A 129 10.05 -7.05 -4.30
CA GLU A 129 10.50 -6.93 -2.91
C GLU A 129 10.34 -8.23 -2.10
N SER A 130 9.63 -9.22 -2.64
CA SER A 130 9.33 -10.48 -1.98
C SER A 130 10.55 -11.41 -1.91
N GLN A 131 10.79 -12.00 -0.74
CA GLN A 131 11.82 -13.01 -0.53
C GLN A 131 11.26 -14.43 -0.74
N THR A 132 9.95 -14.63 -0.53
CA THR A 132 9.30 -15.94 -0.66
C THR A 132 8.68 -16.18 -2.04
N ALA A 133 8.57 -15.16 -2.88
CA ALA A 133 8.03 -15.22 -4.24
C ALA A 133 8.49 -16.43 -5.05
N PRO A 134 9.81 -16.76 -5.11
CA PRO A 134 10.28 -17.91 -5.86
C PRO A 134 9.61 -19.23 -5.46
N ASP A 135 9.27 -19.42 -4.18
CA ASP A 135 8.77 -20.69 -3.65
C ASP A 135 7.32 -20.96 -4.06
N TRP A 136 6.48 -19.93 -4.01
CA TRP A 136 5.05 -20.07 -4.35
C TRP A 136 4.73 -19.79 -5.82
N ILE A 137 5.53 -18.97 -6.53
CA ILE A 137 5.39 -18.77 -7.98
C ILE A 137 5.61 -20.09 -8.72
N VAL A 138 6.67 -20.84 -8.39
CA VAL A 138 7.01 -22.11 -9.05
C VAL A 138 6.00 -23.22 -8.72
N SER A 139 5.43 -23.20 -7.52
CA SER A 139 4.39 -24.13 -7.09
C SER A 139 3.02 -23.86 -7.70
N SER A 140 2.74 -22.61 -8.08
CA SER A 140 1.48 -22.22 -8.69
C SER A 140 1.59 -22.40 -10.20
N ASN A 141 0.82 -23.31 -10.79
CA ASN A 141 0.65 -23.42 -12.25
C ASN A 141 -0.10 -22.17 -12.77
N ALA A 142 0.52 -20.99 -12.67
CA ALA A 142 -0.20 -19.75 -12.52
C ALA A 142 -0.48 -19.02 -13.85
N SER A 143 -1.63 -18.35 -13.83
CA SER A 143 -2.27 -17.52 -14.86
C SER A 143 -1.32 -16.66 -15.69
N ALA A 144 -1.77 -16.26 -16.88
CA ALA A 144 -1.04 -15.43 -17.85
C ALA A 144 -0.30 -14.20 -17.29
N THR A 145 -0.77 -13.60 -16.18
CA THR A 145 -0.09 -12.51 -15.45
C THR A 145 1.26 -12.94 -14.86
N PHE A 146 1.35 -14.16 -14.30
CA PHE A 146 2.59 -14.70 -13.75
C PHE A 146 3.63 -14.95 -14.85
N VAL A 147 3.21 -15.45 -16.01
CA VAL A 147 4.10 -15.69 -17.16
C VAL A 147 4.67 -14.38 -17.70
N ALA A 148 3.90 -13.29 -17.68
CA ALA A 148 4.39 -11.97 -18.08
C ALA A 148 5.43 -11.41 -17.09
N LEU A 149 5.22 -11.64 -15.80
CA LEU A 149 6.10 -11.18 -14.71
C LEU A 149 7.42 -11.94 -14.65
N THR A 150 7.39 -13.27 -14.77
CA THR A 150 8.62 -14.08 -14.84
C THR A 150 9.39 -13.86 -16.14
N ALA A 151 8.69 -13.60 -17.26
CA ALA A 151 9.35 -13.23 -18.50
C ALA A 151 10.14 -11.91 -18.37
N LEU A 152 9.66 -10.93 -17.58
CA LEU A 152 10.36 -9.67 -17.35
C LEU A 152 11.62 -9.82 -16.48
N SER A 153 11.63 -10.75 -15.53
CA SER A 153 12.82 -11.03 -14.70
C SER A 153 13.87 -11.90 -15.41
N GLU A 154 13.49 -12.63 -16.46
CA GLU A 154 14.39 -13.44 -17.30
C GLU A 154 14.99 -12.69 -18.51
N PHE A 155 14.57 -11.45 -18.80
CA PHE A 155 15.16 -10.69 -19.90
C PHE A 155 16.56 -10.17 -19.53
N PRO A 156 17.64 -10.59 -20.21
CA PRO A 156 18.92 -9.92 -20.09
C PRO A 156 18.76 -8.46 -20.50
N GLN A 157 19.38 -7.54 -19.75
CA GLN A 157 19.25 -6.07 -19.88
C GLN A 157 19.63 -5.50 -21.27
N SER A 158 19.97 -6.34 -22.26
CA SER A 158 20.28 -5.94 -23.62
C SER A 158 19.06 -5.69 -24.52
N CYS A 159 17.82 -5.99 -24.09
CA CYS A 159 16.63 -5.95 -24.98
C CYS A 159 15.49 -5.00 -24.54
N SER A 160 15.72 -4.13 -23.55
CA SER A 160 14.64 -3.34 -22.93
C SER A 160 14.09 -2.18 -23.77
N SER A 161 14.72 -1.77 -24.87
CA SER A 161 14.28 -0.59 -25.64
C SER A 161 13.29 -0.87 -26.77
N GLU A 162 13.15 -2.10 -27.26
CA GLU A 162 12.25 -2.41 -28.38
C GLU A 162 10.86 -2.90 -27.95
N PHE A 163 10.73 -3.50 -26.77
CA PHE A 163 9.47 -4.10 -26.32
C PHE A 163 8.37 -3.05 -26.03
N LEU A 164 8.75 -1.86 -25.56
CA LEU A 164 7.81 -0.77 -25.27
C LEU A 164 7.30 -0.02 -26.53
N ARG A 165 7.88 -0.27 -27.72
CA ARG A 165 7.45 0.39 -28.97
C ARG A 165 6.38 -0.36 -29.75
N SER A 166 6.13 -1.63 -29.45
CA SER A 166 5.23 -2.49 -30.23
C SER A 166 3.93 -2.78 -29.47
N ARG A 167 3.09 -1.75 -29.25
CA ARG A 167 1.65 -2.00 -29.04
C ARG A 167 1.06 -2.50 -30.36
N GLY A 168 0.98 -3.81 -30.51
CA GLY A 168 0.15 -4.46 -31.52
C GLY A 168 0.90 -5.06 -32.72
N LYS A 169 1.66 -6.13 -32.48
CA LYS A 169 1.71 -7.34 -33.33
C LYS A 169 2.69 -8.32 -32.73
N VAL A 170 2.19 -9.46 -32.27
CA VAL A 170 3.02 -10.63 -32.03
C VAL A 170 3.39 -11.18 -33.40
N SER A 171 4.61 -10.96 -33.85
CA SER A 171 5.23 -11.75 -34.92
C SER A 171 6.54 -12.29 -34.40
N ALA A 172 6.59 -13.62 -34.29
CA ALA A 172 7.73 -14.42 -33.86
C ALA A 172 9.02 -14.00 -34.56
N GLY A 173 10.11 -13.83 -33.79
CA GLY A 173 11.35 -13.28 -34.33
C GLY A 173 12.53 -13.21 -33.35
N TRP A 174 13.01 -14.36 -32.86
CA TRP A 174 14.40 -14.68 -32.44
C TRP A 174 15.20 -13.69 -31.56
N CYS A 175 15.48 -14.08 -30.31
CA CYS A 175 16.78 -13.80 -29.69
C CYS A 175 17.74 -14.95 -30.07
N ARG A 176 18.85 -14.62 -30.72
CA ARG A 176 19.89 -15.59 -31.14
C ARG A 176 21.21 -15.15 -30.50
N TRP A 177 21.91 -16.08 -29.87
CA TRP A 177 23.38 -16.10 -29.93
C TRP A 177 23.76 -17.03 -31.08
#